data_AF-A0A124E0N4-F1
#
_entry.id   AF-A0A124E0N4-F1
#
_cell.length_a   1.000
_cell.length_b   1.000
_cell.length_c   1.000
_cell.angle_alpha   90.00
_cell.angle_beta   90.00
_cell.angle_gamma   90.00
#
_symmetry.space_group_name_H-M   'P 1'
#
loop_
_entity.id
_entity.type
_entity.pdbx_description
1 polymer ?
#
loop_
_entity_poly.entity_id
_entity_poly.type
_entity_poly.pdbx_seq_one_letter_code
_entity_poly.pdbx_strand_id
1 'polypeptide(L)'
;MRLTPTTASSAHYADRMSQARINISSGSEFEDIVGYSRAVRIGDHVAVSGTTGAGDDIAAQTRDALARIEKALHDAGAGLTDVVRTRAFVTDISRWKDVAAAHAEVFGSIRPVTTMVEVSALIAPELLVEIEADAYVVASGENVPSEAGR
;
A
#
# COMPACT_ATOMS: atom_id res chain seq x y z
N MET A 1 40.91 33.51 19.70
CA MET A 1 39.93 33.36 18.60
C MET A 1 39.37 31.94 18.69
N ARG A 2 38.28 31.73 19.44
CA ARG A 2 37.63 30.42 19.58
C ARG A 2 36.52 30.34 18.54
N LEU A 3 36.59 29.35 17.65
CA LEU A 3 35.52 29.03 16.70
C LEU A 3 34.36 28.41 17.50
N THR A 4 33.19 29.04 17.45
CA THR A 4 31.95 28.47 17.98
C THR A 4 31.43 27.40 17.03
N PRO A 5 30.96 26.23 17.53
CA PRO A 5 30.31 25.23 16.68
C PRO A 5 28.96 25.78 16.21
N THR A 6 28.71 25.76 14.90
CA THR A 6 27.42 26.05 14.31
C THR A 6 26.39 25.04 14.82
N THR A 7 25.45 25.49 15.64
CA THR A 7 24.28 24.72 16.04
C THR A 7 23.36 24.54 14.82
N ALA A 8 23.49 23.42 14.12
CA ALA A 8 22.36 22.91 13.35
C ALA A 8 21.20 22.68 14.35
N SER A 9 20.10 23.41 14.16
CA SER A 9 18.97 23.51 15.08
C SER A 9 18.46 22.14 15.55
N SER A 10 18.28 21.98 16.87
CA SER A 10 17.72 20.81 17.55
C SER A 10 16.31 20.44 17.09
N ALA A 11 15.56 21.39 16.52
CA ALA A 11 14.23 21.15 15.97
C ALA A 11 14.26 20.24 14.73
N HIS A 12 15.25 20.38 13.84
CA HIS A 12 15.43 19.49 12.68
C HIS A 12 15.92 18.08 13.06
N TYR A 13 16.47 17.93 14.27
CA TYR A 13 16.86 16.63 14.80
C TYR A 13 15.67 15.92 15.47
N ALA A 14 14.85 16.65 16.24
CA ALA A 14 13.62 16.14 16.84
C ALA A 14 12.57 15.75 15.78
N ASP A 15 12.44 16.54 14.71
CA ASP A 15 11.53 16.28 13.57
C ASP A 15 11.92 15.01 12.77
N ARG A 16 13.23 14.73 12.63
CA ARG A 16 13.72 13.45 12.09
C ARG A 16 13.53 12.27 13.04
N MET A 17 13.42 12.52 14.35
CA MET A 17 13.18 11.48 15.36
C MET A 17 11.69 11.20 15.55
N SER A 18 10.78 12.13 15.20
CA SER A 18 9.32 11.91 15.22
C SER A 18 8.78 11.12 14.02
N GLN A 19 9.63 10.79 13.04
CA GLN A 19 9.28 9.96 11.87
C GLN A 19 9.82 8.53 12.03
N ALA A 20 9.63 7.93 13.20
CA ALA A 20 10.08 6.56 13.46
C ALA A 20 9.49 5.60 12.42
N ARG A 21 10.36 4.81 11.78
CA ARG A 21 9.94 3.76 10.85
C ARG A 21 9.22 2.66 11.63
N ILE A 22 8.03 2.29 11.17
CA ILE A 22 7.25 1.17 11.71
C ILE A 22 7.12 0.11 10.63
N ASN A 23 7.58 -1.10 10.92
CA ASN A 23 7.35 -2.26 10.05
C ASN A 23 6.14 -3.03 10.58
N ILE A 24 5.20 -3.32 9.68
CA ILE A 24 4.04 -4.17 9.95
C ILE A 24 4.32 -5.55 9.36
N SER A 25 4.15 -6.59 10.16
CA SER A 25 4.30 -7.98 9.73
C SER A 25 2.94 -8.66 9.71
N SER A 26 2.71 -9.56 8.74
CA SER A 26 1.54 -10.45 8.77
C SER A 26 1.81 -11.76 9.51
N GLY A 27 3.05 -12.00 9.97
CA GLY A 27 3.49 -13.28 10.55
C GLY A 27 3.62 -14.42 9.53
N SER A 28 3.72 -14.09 8.23
CA SER A 28 3.92 -15.10 7.19
C SER A 28 5.38 -15.58 7.17
N GLU A 29 5.61 -16.89 7.03
CA GLU A 29 6.95 -17.46 6.90
C GLU A 29 7.75 -16.86 5.73
N PHE A 30 7.07 -16.41 4.66
CA PHE A 30 7.72 -15.76 3.53
C PHE A 30 8.40 -14.44 3.92
N GLU A 31 7.87 -13.71 4.91
CA GLU A 31 8.45 -12.44 5.36
C GLU A 31 9.84 -12.66 5.96
N ASP A 32 10.04 -13.73 6.72
CA ASP A 32 11.33 -14.09 7.30
C ASP A 32 12.31 -14.64 6.26
N ILE A 33 11.84 -15.47 5.33
CA ILE A 33 12.67 -16.08 4.28
C ILE A 33 13.21 -15.02 3.31
N VAL A 34 12.36 -14.07 2.89
CA VAL A 34 12.69 -13.06 1.89
C VAL A 34 13.25 -11.79 2.52
N GLY A 35 12.84 -11.45 3.75
CA GLY A 35 13.24 -10.22 4.43
C GLY A 35 12.42 -9.00 4.01
N TYR A 36 11.09 -9.11 4.01
CA TYR A 36 10.18 -7.97 3.76
C TYR A 36 9.15 -7.82 4.88
N SER A 37 8.40 -6.70 4.87
CA SER A 37 7.32 -6.42 5.81
C SER A 37 6.03 -6.26 5.04
N ARG A 38 4.89 -6.71 5.59
CA ARG A 38 3.57 -6.54 4.97
C ARG A 38 3.28 -5.08 4.61
N ALA A 39 3.65 -4.16 5.50
CA ALA A 39 3.64 -2.74 5.24
C ALA A 39 4.77 -2.03 6.01
N VAL A 40 5.12 -0.83 5.57
CA VAL A 40 6.06 0.05 6.25
C VAL A 40 5.48 1.44 6.33
N ARG A 41 5.52 2.04 7.51
CA ARG A 41 5.17 3.45 7.72
C ARG A 41 6.40 4.28 8.07
N ILE A 42 6.52 5.45 7.45
CA ILE A 42 7.48 6.50 7.83
C ILE A 42 6.72 7.82 7.79
N GLY A 43 6.50 8.43 8.96
CA GLY A 43 5.67 9.62 9.10
C GLY A 43 4.26 9.38 8.58
N ASP A 44 3.89 10.13 7.55
CA ASP A 44 2.57 10.11 6.91
C ASP A 44 2.47 9.09 5.76
N HIS A 45 3.59 8.56 5.28
CA HIS A 45 3.61 7.61 4.18
C HIS A 45 3.49 6.17 4.68
N VAL A 46 2.60 5.40 4.06
CA VAL A 46 2.48 3.96 4.25
C VAL A 46 2.63 3.27 2.90
N ALA A 47 3.59 2.35 2.79
CA ALA A 47 3.76 1.49 1.64
C ALA A 47 3.35 0.07 2.01
N VAL A 48 2.46 -0.55 1.23
CA VAL A 48 2.00 -1.93 1.39
C VAL A 48 2.65 -2.78 0.31
N SER A 49 3.25 -3.91 0.71
CA SER A 49 3.89 -4.84 -0.22
C SER A 49 2.91 -5.46 -1.21
N GLY A 50 3.45 -6.00 -2.30
CA GLY A 50 2.72 -6.84 -3.24
C GLY A 50 1.92 -7.91 -2.50
N THR A 51 0.61 -7.89 -2.71
CA THR A 51 -0.34 -8.68 -1.97
C THR A 51 -1.18 -9.50 -2.95
N THR A 52 -1.05 -10.82 -2.83
CA THR A 52 -1.89 -11.80 -3.52
C THR A 52 -3.05 -12.21 -2.62
N GLY A 53 -4.06 -12.87 -3.20
CA GLY A 53 -5.25 -13.31 -2.49
C GLY A 53 -5.59 -14.76 -2.78
N ALA A 54 -6.35 -15.37 -1.87
CA ALA A 54 -6.94 -16.68 -2.05
C ALA A 54 -8.23 -16.59 -2.89
N GLY A 55 -8.56 -17.67 -3.61
CA GLY A 55 -9.79 -17.78 -4.38
C GLY A 55 -9.60 -18.58 -5.66
N ASP A 56 -10.73 -19.06 -6.19
CA ASP A 56 -10.77 -19.93 -7.37
C ASP A 56 -10.70 -19.16 -8.70
N ASP A 57 -10.91 -17.84 -8.66
CA ASP A 57 -10.83 -16.97 -9.82
C ASP A 57 -10.17 -15.61 -9.50
N ILE A 58 -9.84 -14.86 -10.56
CA ILE A 58 -9.13 -13.59 -10.43
C ILE A 58 -9.93 -12.53 -9.65
N ALA A 59 -11.26 -12.57 -9.68
CA ALA A 59 -12.09 -11.61 -8.95
C ALA A 59 -12.09 -11.91 -7.44
N ALA A 60 -12.18 -13.19 -7.06
CA ALA A 60 -12.06 -13.64 -5.68
C ALA A 60 -10.66 -13.34 -5.11
N GLN A 61 -9.60 -13.66 -5.87
CA GLN A 61 -8.23 -13.32 -5.47
C GLN A 61 -8.03 -11.81 -5.35
N THR A 62 -8.61 -11.00 -6.25
CA THR A 62 -8.55 -9.53 -6.16
C THR A 62 -9.21 -9.04 -4.86
N ARG A 63 -10.41 -9.52 -4.52
CA ARG A 63 -11.10 -9.14 -3.27
C ARG A 63 -10.29 -9.52 -2.03
N ASP A 64 -9.76 -10.74 -1.98
CA ASP A 64 -8.95 -11.17 -0.83
C ASP A 64 -7.64 -10.38 -0.71
N ALA A 65 -6.98 -10.07 -1.83
CA ALA A 65 -5.80 -9.21 -1.85
C ALA A 65 -6.11 -7.81 -1.30
N LEU A 66 -7.22 -7.19 -1.73
CA LEU A 66 -7.66 -5.88 -1.24
C LEU A 66 -8.02 -5.89 0.25
N ALA A 67 -8.67 -6.94 0.75
CA ALA A 67 -8.98 -7.10 2.16
C ALA A 67 -7.70 -7.22 3.02
N ARG A 68 -6.67 -7.91 2.52
CA ARG A 68 -5.37 -8.00 3.18
C ARG A 68 -4.63 -6.66 3.18
N ILE A 69 -4.72 -5.90 2.09
CA ILE A 69 -4.18 -4.53 2.01
C ILE A 69 -4.86 -3.62 3.03
N GLU A 70 -6.20 -3.64 3.10
CA GLU A 70 -6.96 -2.88 4.10
C GLU A 70 -6.49 -3.22 5.52
N LYS A 71 -6.35 -4.51 5.85
CA LYS A 71 -5.83 -4.93 7.14
C LYS A 71 -4.42 -4.38 7.40
N ALA A 72 -3.52 -4.45 6.42
CA ALA A 72 -2.16 -3.94 6.56
C ALA A 72 -2.12 -2.42 6.78
N LEU A 73 -3.00 -1.68 6.11
CA LEU A 73 -3.17 -0.24 6.30
C LEU A 73 -3.65 0.05 7.72
N HIS A 74 -4.68 -0.68 8.21
CA HIS A 74 -5.20 -0.51 9.57
C HIS A 74 -4.14 -0.78 10.63
N ASP A 75 -3.36 -1.85 10.48
CA ASP A 75 -2.25 -2.18 11.38
C ASP A 75 -1.15 -1.09 11.35
N ALA A 76 -1.02 -0.34 10.24
CA ALA A 76 -0.14 0.81 10.09
C ALA A 76 -0.77 2.16 10.54
N GLY A 77 -2.03 2.16 11.01
CA GLY A 77 -2.76 3.38 11.38
C GLY A 77 -3.17 4.26 10.20
N ALA A 78 -3.47 3.65 9.05
CA ALA A 78 -4.04 4.27 7.85
C ALA A 78 -5.34 3.56 7.45
N GLY A 79 -6.16 4.18 6.60
CA GLY A 79 -7.36 3.57 6.01
C GLY A 79 -7.31 3.50 4.49
N LEU A 80 -8.33 2.85 3.88
CA LEU A 80 -8.45 2.79 2.42
C LEU A 80 -8.56 4.17 1.76
N THR A 81 -9.16 5.14 2.44
CA THR A 81 -9.27 6.53 1.96
C THR A 81 -7.94 7.26 1.88
N ASP A 82 -6.91 6.77 2.58
CA ASP A 82 -5.55 7.29 2.51
C ASP A 82 -4.77 6.74 1.30
N VAL A 83 -5.30 5.70 0.62
CA VAL A 83 -4.65 5.11 -0.56
C VAL A 83 -4.67 6.11 -1.70
N VAL A 84 -3.49 6.55 -2.09
CA VAL A 84 -3.30 7.48 -3.21
C VAL A 84 -2.96 6.74 -4.50
N ARG A 85 -2.43 5.51 -4.40
CA ARG A 85 -2.04 4.70 -5.56
C ARG A 85 -2.26 3.21 -5.33
N THR A 86 -2.67 2.53 -6.38
CA THR A 86 -2.55 1.07 -6.50
C THR A 86 -1.79 0.65 -7.75
N ARG A 87 -1.08 -0.47 -7.70
CA ARG A 87 -0.49 -1.14 -8.86
C ARG A 87 -0.94 -2.59 -8.86
N ALA A 88 -1.49 -3.07 -9.97
CA ALA A 88 -1.92 -4.44 -10.14
C ALA A 88 -1.09 -5.15 -11.21
N PHE A 89 -0.55 -6.32 -10.87
CA PHE A 89 0.15 -7.22 -11.76
C PHE A 89 -0.74 -8.44 -11.99
N VAL A 90 -1.10 -8.71 -13.25
CA VAL A 90 -1.98 -9.84 -13.60
C VAL A 90 -1.27 -10.78 -14.56
N THR A 91 -1.63 -12.07 -14.54
CA THR A 91 -1.06 -13.06 -15.46
C THR A 91 -1.80 -13.13 -16.81
N ASP A 92 -3.02 -12.59 -16.88
CA ASP A 92 -3.82 -12.45 -18.09
C ASP A 92 -4.58 -11.12 -18.07
N ILE A 93 -4.07 -10.12 -18.80
CA ILE A 93 -4.66 -8.78 -18.89
C ILE A 93 -5.99 -8.78 -19.63
N SER A 94 -6.32 -9.82 -20.41
CA SER A 94 -7.63 -9.89 -21.06
C SER A 94 -8.77 -9.97 -20.03
N ARG A 95 -8.46 -10.40 -18.80
CA ARG A 95 -9.37 -10.48 -17.64
C ARG A 95 -9.46 -9.18 -16.83
N TRP A 96 -8.88 -8.07 -17.29
CA TRP A 96 -8.80 -6.80 -16.55
C TRP A 96 -10.15 -6.31 -16.00
N LYS A 97 -11.27 -6.59 -16.67
CA LYS A 97 -12.60 -6.16 -16.23
C LYS A 97 -13.03 -6.81 -14.92
N ASP A 98 -12.66 -8.06 -14.69
CA ASP A 98 -12.97 -8.79 -13.47
C ASP A 98 -12.22 -8.18 -12.27
N VAL A 99 -10.94 -7.84 -12.49
CA VAL A 99 -10.10 -7.12 -11.52
C VAL A 99 -10.63 -5.70 -11.27
N ALA A 100 -10.98 -4.98 -12.33
CA ALA A 100 -11.49 -3.62 -12.24
C ALA A 100 -12.83 -3.54 -11.49
N ALA A 101 -13.72 -4.52 -11.67
CA ALA A 101 -14.97 -4.59 -10.93
C ALA A 101 -14.72 -4.76 -9.42
N ALA A 102 -13.88 -5.74 -9.04
CA ALA A 102 -13.51 -5.95 -7.64
C ALA A 102 -12.75 -4.76 -7.03
N HIS A 103 -11.89 -4.09 -7.80
CA HIS A 103 -11.22 -2.85 -7.37
C HIS A 103 -12.22 -1.72 -7.14
N ALA A 104 -13.21 -1.55 -8.02
CA ALA A 104 -14.22 -0.50 -7.92
C ALA A 104 -15.20 -0.72 -6.74
N GLU A 105 -15.43 -1.96 -6.29
CA GLU A 105 -16.17 -2.24 -5.05
C GLU A 105 -15.55 -1.54 -3.83
N VAL A 106 -14.21 -1.43 -3.80
CA VAL A 106 -13.44 -0.83 -2.71
C VAL A 106 -13.15 0.65 -2.96
N PHE A 107 -12.64 0.96 -4.16
CA PHE A 107 -12.07 2.27 -4.47
C PHE A 107 -12.94 3.13 -5.40
N GLY A 108 -14.18 2.74 -5.70
CA GLY A 108 -15.04 3.45 -6.64
C GLY A 108 -15.24 4.94 -6.30
N SER A 109 -15.37 5.27 -5.01
CA SER A 109 -15.43 6.65 -4.52
C SER A 109 -14.06 7.24 -4.17
N ILE A 110 -13.10 6.40 -3.77
CA ILE A 110 -11.76 6.81 -3.30
C ILE A 110 -10.85 7.23 -4.46
N ARG A 111 -10.89 6.47 -5.56
CA ARG A 111 -10.25 6.77 -6.84
C ARG A 111 -8.73 7.04 -6.74
N PRO A 112 -7.92 6.10 -6.20
CA PRO A 112 -6.48 6.22 -6.26
C PRO A 112 -6.00 6.21 -7.71
N VAL A 113 -4.81 6.75 -7.98
CA VAL A 113 -4.18 6.53 -9.29
C VAL A 113 -3.83 5.05 -9.43
N THR A 114 -4.19 4.43 -10.56
CA THR A 114 -4.05 2.98 -10.73
C THR A 114 -3.26 2.66 -12.00
N THR A 115 -2.40 1.65 -11.89
CA THR A 115 -1.74 1.01 -13.03
C THR A 115 -2.04 -0.48 -12.98
N MET A 116 -2.35 -1.07 -14.14
CA MET A 116 -2.49 -2.52 -14.29
C MET A 116 -1.64 -2.97 -15.47
N VAL A 117 -0.81 -3.99 -15.27
CA VAL A 117 0.08 -4.54 -16.30
C VAL A 117 0.03 -6.06 -16.29
N GLU A 118 0.24 -6.66 -17.48
CA GLU A 118 0.46 -8.10 -17.58
C GLU A 118 1.91 -8.41 -17.19
N VAL A 119 2.10 -9.48 -16.43
CA VAL A 119 3.40 -10.07 -16.12
C VAL A 119 3.40 -11.54 -16.53
N SER A 120 4.57 -12.10 -16.83
CA SER A 120 4.67 -13.48 -17.29
C SER A 120 4.30 -14.53 -16.23
N ALA A 121 4.47 -14.20 -14.95
CA ALA A 121 4.15 -15.07 -13.82
C ALA A 121 4.13 -14.28 -12.50
N LEU A 122 3.44 -14.82 -11.49
CA LEU A 122 3.55 -14.44 -10.08
C LEU A 122 4.33 -15.53 -9.31
N ILE A 123 4.45 -15.40 -7.98
CA ILE A 123 5.29 -16.30 -7.16
C ILE A 123 4.83 -17.77 -7.17
N ALA A 124 3.55 -18.02 -7.44
CA ALA A 124 2.98 -19.36 -7.59
C ALA A 124 2.01 -19.41 -8.78
N PRO A 125 1.92 -20.54 -9.51
CA PRO A 125 1.19 -20.63 -10.79
C PRO A 125 -0.32 -20.46 -10.67
N GLU A 126 -0.91 -20.73 -9.51
CA GLU A 126 -2.33 -20.55 -9.20
C GLU A 126 -2.72 -19.10 -8.91
N LEU A 127 -1.73 -18.22 -8.71
CA LEU A 127 -1.96 -16.81 -8.42
C LEU A 127 -2.13 -16.03 -9.72
N LEU A 128 -3.22 -15.27 -9.79
CA LEU A 128 -3.67 -14.60 -11.00
C LEU A 128 -3.49 -13.07 -10.93
N VAL A 129 -3.39 -12.53 -9.70
CA VAL A 129 -3.28 -11.10 -9.43
C VAL A 129 -2.44 -10.83 -8.19
N GLU A 130 -1.60 -9.80 -8.25
CA GLU A 130 -0.87 -9.23 -7.12
C GLU A 130 -1.05 -7.71 -7.12
N ILE A 131 -1.32 -7.12 -5.95
CA ILE A 131 -1.62 -5.68 -5.82
C ILE A 131 -0.71 -5.04 -4.78
N GLU A 132 -0.11 -3.91 -5.13
CA GLU A 132 0.55 -2.99 -4.20
C GLU A 132 -0.33 -1.77 -3.94
N ALA A 133 -0.15 -1.15 -2.77
CA ALA A 133 -0.80 0.11 -2.43
C ALA A 133 0.18 1.08 -1.74
N ASP A 134 0.10 2.36 -2.14
CA ASP A 134 0.75 3.46 -1.43
C ASP A 134 -0.34 4.36 -0.82
N ALA A 135 -0.20 4.68 0.45
CA ALA A 135 -1.09 5.56 1.20
C ALA A 135 -0.36 6.75 1.83
N TYR A 136 -1.09 7.85 2.00
CA TYR A 136 -0.59 9.10 2.58
C TYR A 136 -1.60 9.60 3.61
N VAL A 137 -1.27 9.53 4.89
CA VAL A 137 -2.14 9.95 6.00
C VAL A 137 -1.97 11.45 6.25
N VAL A 138 -3.06 12.22 6.35
CA VAL A 138 -2.96 13.65 6.69
C VAL A 138 -3.11 13.89 8.20
N ALA A 139 -2.22 14.69 8.78
CA ALA A 139 -2.14 14.91 10.23
C ALA A 139 -3.39 15.56 10.88
N SER A 140 -4.33 16.09 10.09
CA SER A 140 -5.45 16.89 10.61
C SER A 140 -6.85 16.47 10.12
N GLY A 141 -7.04 15.23 9.65
CA GLY A 141 -8.37 14.74 9.27
C GLY A 141 -8.35 13.46 8.43
N GLU A 142 -9.53 13.05 7.94
CA GLU A 142 -9.63 11.99 6.93
C GLU A 142 -9.28 12.56 5.54
N ASN A 143 -8.58 11.79 4.71
CA ASN A 143 -8.50 12.09 3.29
C ASN A 143 -9.88 11.92 2.66
N VAL A 144 -10.57 13.03 2.42
CA VAL A 144 -11.84 13.03 1.70
C VAL A 144 -11.53 13.09 0.20
N PRO A 145 -11.86 12.05 -0.58
CA PRO A 145 -11.68 12.08 -2.03
C PRO A 145 -12.43 13.25 -2.63
N SER A 146 -11.81 13.95 -3.60
CA SER A 146 -12.52 14.98 -4.36
C SER A 146 -13.68 14.33 -5.13
N GLU A 147 -14.77 15.07 -5.32
CA GLU A 147 -15.80 14.66 -6.27
C GLU A 147 -15.19 14.33 -7.64
N ALA A 148 -15.78 13.34 -8.32
CA ALA A 148 -15.35 12.89 -9.63
C ALA A 148 -15.21 14.07 -10.62
N GLY A 149 -13.99 14.34 -11.10
CA GLY A 149 -13.76 15.23 -12.25
C GLY A 149 -13.33 16.67 -11.95
N ARG A 150 -12.48 16.89 -10.95
CA ARG A 150 -11.68 18.11 -10.86
C ARG A 150 -10.29 17.91 -11.44
#